data_AF-A0A964QMG0-F1
#
_entry.id   AF-A0A964QMG0-F1
#
_cell.length_a   1.000
_cell.length_b   1.000
_cell.length_c   1.000
_cell.angle_alpha   90.00
_cell.angle_beta   90.00
_cell.angle_gamma   90.00
#
_symmetry.space_group_name_H-M   'P 1'
#
loop_
_entity.id
_entity.type
_entity.pdbx_description
1 polymer ?
#
loop_
_entity_poly.entity_id
_entity_poly.type
_entity_poly.pdbx_seq_one_letter_code
_entity_poly.pdbx_strand_id
1 'polypeptide(L)'
;MRGLAPQLFWGLIRVMIFEAFYRTSTGPQPMNAAQVVDYVWLGQALLALLPIWMDAEIRAMMRNGTVVYELVRPLDLYNFWYARALASRLAPTLLRALALYCLALLFFGLAPPVSPAAGLAWLLTVLGALLLGGAISTLLNISLMWTIAGEGLFQIVSACVVLLSGMIVPLPFFPDWARPILEALP
;
A
#
# COMPACT_ATOMS: atom_id res chain seq x y z
N MET A 1 4.34 14.46 5.57
CA MET A 1 5.42 14.53 4.55
C MET A 1 5.21 13.41 3.56
N ARG A 2 4.88 13.72 2.29
CA ARG A 2 4.74 12.72 1.22
C ARG A 2 5.88 12.97 0.24
N GLY A 3 6.77 12.00 0.04
CA GLY A 3 7.92 12.17 -0.85
C GLY A 3 8.89 11.01 -0.77
N LEU A 4 9.87 11.00 -1.67
CA LEU A 4 10.88 9.96 -1.78
C LEU A 4 11.80 9.91 -0.55
N ALA A 5 12.23 11.07 -0.04
CA ALA A 5 13.16 11.14 1.09
C ALA A 5 12.61 10.50 2.38
N PRO A 6 11.38 10.78 2.85
CA PRO A 6 10.79 10.05 3.97
C PRO A 6 10.68 8.54 3.72
N GLN A 7 10.35 8.11 2.50
CA GLN A 7 10.25 6.68 2.18
C GLN A 7 11.61 5.98 2.27
N LEU A 8 12.66 6.62 1.74
CA LEU A 8 14.04 6.12 1.86
C LEU A 8 14.48 6.06 3.32
N PHE A 9 14.23 7.12 4.09
CA PHE A 9 14.58 7.19 5.50
C PHE A 9 13.91 6.06 6.31
N TRP A 10 12.60 5.89 6.16
CA TRP A 10 11.87 4.82 6.85
C TRP A 10 12.22 3.42 6.34
N GLY A 11 12.52 3.28 5.05
CA GLY A 11 13.03 2.02 4.48
C GLY A 11 14.36 1.62 5.10
N LEU A 12 15.33 2.55 5.17
CA LEU A 12 16.63 2.32 5.78
C LEU A 12 16.53 1.97 7.28
N ILE A 13 15.69 2.68 8.03
CA ILE A 13 15.44 2.37 9.44
C ILE A 13 14.94 0.92 9.58
N ARG A 14 13.98 0.49 8.75
CA ARG A 14 13.46 -0.88 8.80
C ARG A 14 14.54 -1.91 8.48
N VAL A 15 15.36 -1.65 7.47
CA VAL A 15 16.50 -2.53 7.14
C VAL A 15 17.45 -2.66 8.33
N MET A 16 17.83 -1.54 8.98
CA MET A 16 18.71 -1.57 10.15
C MET A 16 18.09 -2.31 11.34
N ILE A 17 16.78 -2.15 11.57
CA ILE A 17 16.05 -2.88 12.63
C ILE A 17 16.10 -4.40 12.36
N PHE A 18 15.80 -4.82 11.13
CA PHE A 18 15.86 -6.24 10.77
C PHE A 18 17.29 -6.77 10.83
N GLU A 19 18.28 -6.02 10.35
CA GLU A 19 19.68 -6.41 10.45
C GLU A 19 20.11 -6.64 11.91
N ALA A 20 19.74 -5.73 12.82
CA ALA A 20 20.00 -5.91 14.25
C ALA A 20 19.31 -7.16 14.80
N PHE A 21 18.03 -7.36 14.45
CA PHE A 21 17.27 -8.55 14.84
C PHE A 21 17.95 -9.85 14.39
N TYR A 22 18.34 -9.94 13.11
CA TYR A 22 19.03 -11.11 12.55
C TYR A 22 20.41 -11.37 13.18
N ARG A 23 21.12 -10.32 13.63
CA ARG A 23 22.41 -10.48 14.33
C ARG A 23 22.26 -11.02 15.75
N THR A 24 21.15 -10.72 16.41
CA THR A 24 20.91 -11.15 17.80
C THR A 24 20.10 -12.44 17.93
N SER A 25 19.37 -12.81 16.89
CA SER A 25 18.49 -13.99 16.93
C SER A 25 19.29 -15.29 16.83
N THR A 26 19.01 -16.23 17.73
CA THR A 26 19.61 -17.58 17.75
C THR A 26 18.69 -18.66 17.20
N GLY A 27 17.41 -18.33 16.97
CA GLY A 27 16.41 -19.28 16.48
C GLY A 27 16.28 -19.29 14.95
N PRO A 28 15.75 -20.37 14.36
CA PRO A 28 15.48 -20.44 12.93
C PRO A 28 14.49 -19.36 12.50
N GLN A 29 14.79 -18.66 11.41
CA GLN A 29 13.95 -17.58 10.87
C GLN A 29 13.20 -18.05 9.61
N PRO A 30 11.95 -17.59 9.39
CA PRO A 30 11.12 -18.02 8.27
C PRO A 30 11.60 -17.50 6.90
N MET A 31 12.39 -16.42 6.90
CA MET A 31 12.99 -15.82 5.71
C MET A 31 14.48 -15.58 5.97
N ASN A 32 15.28 -15.54 4.91
CA ASN A 32 16.67 -15.10 5.04
C ASN A 32 16.75 -13.56 5.11
N ALA A 33 17.88 -13.02 5.59
CA ALA A 33 18.03 -11.58 5.78
C ALA A 33 17.92 -10.79 4.46
N ALA A 34 18.43 -11.33 3.34
CA ALA A 34 18.35 -10.68 2.04
C ALA A 34 16.91 -10.56 1.53
N GLN A 35 16.10 -11.61 1.70
CA GLN A 35 14.69 -11.63 1.34
C GLN A 35 13.88 -10.62 2.16
N VAL A 36 14.25 -10.39 3.42
CA VAL A 36 13.60 -9.36 4.24
C VAL A 36 13.94 -7.95 3.74
N VAL A 37 15.19 -7.72 3.33
CA VAL A 37 15.58 -6.44 2.71
C VAL A 37 14.81 -6.20 1.41
N ASP A 38 14.71 -7.22 0.55
CA ASP A 38 13.90 -7.16 -0.67
C ASP A 38 12.43 -6.84 -0.37
N TYR A 39 11.86 -7.53 0.63
CA TYR A 39 10.49 -7.31 1.07
C TYR A 39 10.26 -5.87 1.55
N VAL A 40 11.18 -5.32 2.34
CA VAL A 40 11.10 -3.93 2.83
C VAL A 40 11.11 -2.94 1.67
N TRP A 41 12.02 -3.12 0.70
CA TRP A 41 12.12 -2.20 -0.44
C TRP A 41 10.94 -2.31 -1.41
N LEU A 42 10.44 -3.51 -1.67
CA LEU A 42 9.20 -3.71 -2.44
C LEU A 42 8.01 -3.06 -1.72
N GLY A 43 7.91 -3.20 -0.40
CA GLY A 43 6.89 -2.53 0.40
C GLY A 43 6.97 -1.01 0.33
N GLN A 44 8.18 -0.42 0.38
CA GLN A 44 8.36 1.02 0.20
C GLN A 44 8.00 1.50 -1.21
N ALA A 45 8.37 0.73 -2.24
CA ALA A 45 8.06 1.03 -3.63
C ALA A 45 6.55 1.05 -3.91
N LEU A 46 5.82 0.09 -3.33
CA LEU A 46 4.38 -0.08 -3.51
C LEU A 46 3.53 0.65 -2.47
N LEU A 47 4.13 1.40 -1.53
CA LEU A 47 3.41 2.07 -0.44
C LEU A 47 2.27 2.99 -0.93
N ALA A 48 2.46 3.64 -2.08
CA ALA A 48 1.47 4.55 -2.64
C ALA A 48 0.27 3.83 -3.29
N LEU A 49 0.36 2.52 -3.49
CA LEU A 49 -0.70 1.68 -4.02
C LEU A 49 -1.79 1.41 -2.98
N LEU A 50 -1.40 1.34 -1.71
CA LEU A 50 -2.30 0.97 -0.61
C LEU A 50 -3.39 2.01 -0.37
N PRO A 51 -4.63 1.60 -0.05
CA PRO A 51 -5.76 2.50 0.21
C PRO A 51 -5.73 3.13 1.61
N ILE A 52 -4.56 3.62 2.04
CA ILE A 52 -4.33 4.18 3.39
C ILE A 52 -4.40 5.72 3.43
N TRP A 53 -4.65 6.36 2.29
CA TRP A 53 -4.72 7.80 2.15
C TRP A 53 -6.08 8.25 1.62
N MET A 54 -6.74 9.13 2.37
CA MET A 54 -8.00 9.68 1.92
C MET A 54 -7.76 10.77 0.88
N ASP A 55 -8.68 10.87 -0.07
CA ASP A 55 -8.69 11.94 -1.06
C ASP A 55 -9.07 13.26 -0.36
N ALA A 56 -8.12 14.18 -0.33
CA ALA A 56 -8.26 15.44 0.39
C ALA A 56 -9.31 16.35 -0.25
N GLU A 57 -9.48 16.29 -1.58
CA GLU A 57 -10.46 17.11 -2.29
C GLU A 57 -11.86 16.54 -2.11
N ILE A 58 -12.04 15.21 -2.21
CA ILE A 58 -13.35 14.59 -1.92
C ILE A 58 -13.77 14.90 -0.49
N ARG A 59 -12.87 14.75 0.48
CA ARG A 59 -13.12 15.20 1.85
C ARG A 59 -13.55 16.67 1.93
N ALA A 60 -12.85 17.57 1.23
CA ALA A 60 -13.17 18.99 1.25
C ALA A 60 -14.56 19.25 0.66
N MET A 61 -14.91 18.58 -0.46
CA MET A 61 -16.21 18.65 -1.11
C MET A 61 -17.36 18.17 -0.22
N MET A 62 -17.10 17.18 0.64
CA MET A 62 -18.08 16.74 1.64
C MET A 62 -18.30 17.79 2.72
N ARG A 63 -17.20 18.39 3.24
CA ARG A 63 -17.27 19.37 4.33
C ARG A 63 -17.91 20.69 3.94
N ASN A 64 -17.69 21.15 2.71
CA ASN A 64 -18.23 22.41 2.21
C ASN A 64 -19.55 22.25 1.42
N GLY A 65 -20.03 21.01 1.24
CA GLY A 65 -21.26 20.69 0.51
C GLY A 65 -21.15 20.80 -1.02
N THR A 66 -19.96 21.08 -1.58
CA THR A 66 -19.82 21.23 -3.04
C THR A 66 -19.91 19.90 -3.79
N VAL A 67 -19.97 18.75 -3.09
CA VAL A 67 -20.26 17.44 -3.69
C VAL A 67 -21.57 17.42 -4.49
N VAL A 68 -22.54 18.29 -4.16
CA VAL A 68 -23.81 18.43 -4.89
C VAL A 68 -23.57 18.75 -6.37
N TYR A 69 -22.51 19.50 -6.69
CA TYR A 69 -22.17 19.81 -8.09
C TYR A 69 -21.69 18.57 -8.87
N GLU A 70 -21.09 17.59 -8.20
CA GLU A 70 -20.73 16.32 -8.85
C GLU A 70 -21.96 15.43 -9.06
N LEU A 71 -22.95 15.50 -8.16
CA LEU A 71 -24.19 14.70 -8.27
C LEU A 71 -25.12 15.15 -9.41
N VAL A 72 -25.12 16.45 -9.75
CA VAL A 72 -25.97 17.00 -10.82
C VAL A 72 -25.36 16.87 -12.21
N ARG A 73 -24.08 16.50 -12.31
CA ARG A 73 -23.43 16.26 -13.61
C ARG A 73 -23.99 14.98 -14.23
N PRO A 74 -24.19 14.94 -15.56
CA PRO A 74 -24.66 13.74 -16.25
C PRO A 74 -23.50 12.74 -16.45
N LEU A 75 -22.86 12.36 -15.35
CA LEU A 75 -21.73 11.42 -15.32
C LEU A 75 -21.99 10.40 -14.22
N ASP A 76 -21.56 9.15 -14.45
CA ASP A 76 -21.59 8.14 -13.40
C ASP A 76 -20.55 8.48 -12.32
N LEU A 77 -21.03 8.90 -11.16
CA LEU A 77 -20.20 9.38 -10.05
C LEU A 77 -19.23 8.30 -9.55
N TYR A 78 -19.70 7.05 -9.52
CA TYR A 78 -18.89 5.92 -9.08
C TYR A 78 -17.68 5.74 -10.00
N ASN A 79 -17.90 5.62 -11.31
CA ASN A 79 -16.83 5.44 -12.29
C ASN A 79 -15.86 6.62 -12.29
N PHE A 80 -16.36 7.85 -12.12
CA PHE A 80 -15.52 9.03 -12.02
C PHE A 80 -14.61 8.98 -10.79
N TRP A 81 -15.16 8.69 -9.60
CA TRP A 81 -14.37 8.58 -8.37
C TRP A 81 -13.45 7.36 -8.35
N TYR A 82 -13.87 6.26 -8.97
CA TYR A 82 -13.03 5.07 -9.12
C TYR A 82 -11.84 5.35 -10.03
N ALA A 83 -12.04 5.95 -11.20
CA ALA A 83 -10.95 6.35 -12.09
C ALA A 83 -9.98 7.32 -11.40
N ARG A 84 -10.51 8.29 -10.64
CA ARG A 84 -9.72 9.20 -9.80
C ARG A 84 -8.94 8.46 -8.72
N ALA A 85 -9.54 7.49 -8.04
CA ALA A 85 -8.88 6.66 -7.04
C ALA A 85 -7.73 5.84 -7.65
N LEU A 86 -7.92 5.26 -8.84
CA LEU A 86 -6.86 4.56 -9.57
C LEU A 86 -5.72 5.52 -9.95
N ALA A 87 -6.04 6.66 -10.56
CA ALA A 87 -5.05 7.64 -11.00
C ALA A 87 -4.20 8.17 -9.83
N SER A 88 -4.83 8.47 -8.69
CA SER A 88 -4.18 8.95 -7.48
C SER A 88 -3.19 7.94 -6.86
N ARG A 89 -3.28 6.66 -7.21
CA ARG A 89 -2.38 5.57 -6.78
C ARG A 89 -1.34 5.27 -7.83
N LEU A 90 -1.78 5.12 -9.08
CA LEU A 90 -0.93 4.70 -10.19
C LEU A 90 0.20 5.71 -10.43
N ALA A 91 -0.12 7.00 -10.56
CA ALA A 91 0.87 8.02 -10.85
C ALA A 91 2.02 8.09 -9.82
N PRO A 92 1.76 8.24 -8.50
CA PRO A 92 2.83 8.26 -7.52
C PRO A 92 3.50 6.90 -7.34
N THR A 93 2.79 5.78 -7.52
CA THR A 93 3.39 4.44 -7.43
C THR A 93 4.40 4.23 -8.54
N LEU A 94 4.07 4.53 -9.80
CA LEU A 94 5.01 4.37 -10.91
C LEU A 94 6.26 5.25 -10.74
N LEU A 95 6.07 6.52 -10.38
CA LEU A 95 7.18 7.45 -10.19
C LEU A 95 8.11 7.00 -9.04
N ARG A 96 7.54 6.56 -7.92
CA ARG A 96 8.32 6.17 -6.74
C ARG A 96 8.90 4.78 -6.86
N ALA A 97 8.15 3.82 -7.41
CA ALA A 97 8.63 2.47 -7.64
C ALA A 97 9.81 2.47 -8.59
N LEU A 98 9.77 3.26 -9.67
CA LEU A 98 10.92 3.39 -10.58
C LEU A 98 12.16 3.95 -9.85
N ALA A 99 11.99 5.06 -9.13
CA ALA A 99 13.10 5.69 -8.39
C ALA A 99 13.68 4.75 -7.32
N LEU A 100 12.83 4.09 -6.53
CA LEU A 100 13.24 3.16 -5.48
C LEU A 100 13.84 1.88 -6.06
N TYR A 101 13.32 1.37 -7.17
CA TYR A 101 13.88 0.22 -7.85
C TYR A 101 15.29 0.50 -8.36
N CYS A 102 15.51 1.66 -8.99
CA CYS A 102 16.85 2.08 -9.41
C CYS A 102 17.83 2.18 -8.23
N LEU A 103 17.39 2.76 -7.11
CA LEU A 103 18.22 2.85 -5.90
C LEU A 103 18.47 1.49 -5.25
N ALA A 104 17.45 0.62 -5.20
CA ALA A 104 17.55 -0.70 -4.61
C ALA A 104 18.45 -1.63 -5.42
N LEU A 105 18.39 -1.58 -6.74
CA LEU A 105 19.35 -2.29 -7.59
C LEU A 105 20.79 -1.83 -7.38
N LEU A 106 21.00 -0.51 -7.25
CA LEU A 106 22.36 0.04 -7.16
C LEU A 106 23.00 -0.15 -5.78
N PHE A 107 22.20 -0.10 -4.70
CA PHE A 107 22.73 0.00 -3.33
C PHE A 107 22.28 -1.13 -2.40
N PHE A 108 21.16 -1.81 -2.67
CA PHE A 108 20.52 -2.71 -1.70
C PHE A 108 20.31 -4.14 -2.18
N GLY A 109 20.69 -4.46 -3.42
CA GLY A 109 20.77 -5.84 -3.92
C GLY A 109 19.42 -6.50 -4.20
N LEU A 110 18.49 -5.77 -4.86
CA LEU A 110 17.17 -6.32 -5.17
C LEU A 110 17.27 -7.49 -6.15
N ALA A 111 16.87 -8.69 -5.72
CA ALA A 111 16.91 -9.87 -6.58
C ALA A 111 15.84 -9.76 -7.69
N PRO A 112 16.17 -10.12 -8.96
CA PRO A 112 15.16 -10.23 -10.00
C PRO A 112 14.19 -11.38 -9.69
N PRO A 113 12.98 -11.37 -10.28
CA PRO A 113 12.04 -12.47 -10.11
C PRO A 113 12.67 -13.80 -10.54
N VAL A 114 12.43 -14.85 -9.75
CA VAL A 114 13.00 -16.20 -9.95
C VAL A 114 12.67 -16.83 -11.30
N SER A 115 11.62 -16.33 -11.97
CA SER A 115 11.24 -16.74 -13.34
C SER A 115 10.37 -15.66 -14.01
N PRO A 116 10.25 -15.67 -15.35
CA PRO A 116 9.32 -14.80 -16.06
C PRO A 116 7.86 -15.00 -15.63
N ALA A 117 7.48 -16.24 -15.31
CA ALA A 117 6.15 -16.56 -14.80
C ALA A 117 5.89 -15.92 -13.42
N ALA A 118 6.88 -15.92 -12.52
CA ALA A 118 6.78 -15.23 -11.23
C ALA A 118 6.66 -13.70 -11.41
N GLY A 119 7.40 -13.13 -12.38
CA GLY A 119 7.26 -11.73 -12.75
C GLY A 119 5.87 -11.37 -13.25
N LEU A 120 5.28 -12.20 -14.13
CA LEU A 120 3.92 -12.00 -14.63
C LEU A 120 2.87 -12.13 -13.51
N ALA A 121 3.00 -13.14 -12.64
CA ALA A 121 2.11 -13.32 -11.50
C ALA A 121 2.17 -12.11 -10.54
N TRP A 122 3.36 -11.57 -10.30
CA TRP A 122 3.54 -10.36 -9.51
C TRP A 122 2.85 -9.14 -10.15
N LEU A 123 3.00 -8.95 -11.47
CA LEU A 123 2.32 -7.86 -12.19
C LEU A 123 0.79 -7.97 -12.10
N LEU A 124 0.25 -9.18 -12.26
CA LEU A 124 -1.19 -9.43 -12.11
C LEU A 124 -1.66 -9.14 -10.69
N THR A 125 -0.86 -9.49 -9.68
CA THR A 125 -1.16 -9.22 -8.27
C THR A 125 -1.16 -7.71 -7.99
N VAL A 126 -0.17 -6.97 -8.49
CA VAL A 126 -0.12 -5.51 -8.36
C VAL A 126 -1.30 -4.84 -9.06
N LEU A 127 -1.70 -5.34 -10.23
CA LEU A 127 -2.89 -4.87 -10.92
C LEU A 127 -4.16 -5.15 -10.10
N GLY A 128 -4.31 -6.35 -9.56
CA GLY A 128 -5.42 -6.70 -8.67
C GLY A 128 -5.48 -5.78 -7.45
N ALA A 129 -4.34 -5.55 -6.80
CA ALA A 129 -4.23 -4.64 -5.65
C ALA A 129 -4.58 -3.18 -6.02
N LEU A 130 -4.21 -2.71 -7.21
CA LEU A 130 -4.58 -1.39 -7.71
C LEU A 130 -6.10 -1.26 -7.85
N LEU A 131 -6.74 -2.23 -8.50
CA LEU A 131 -8.19 -2.25 -8.73
C LEU A 131 -8.96 -2.35 -7.40
N LEU A 132 -8.58 -3.30 -6.55
CA LEU A 132 -9.19 -3.51 -5.24
C LEU A 132 -9.01 -2.28 -4.34
N GLY A 133 -7.81 -1.73 -4.26
CA GLY A 133 -7.52 -0.52 -3.50
C GLY A 133 -8.33 0.68 -4.00
N GLY A 134 -8.50 0.81 -5.33
CA GLY A 134 -9.39 1.78 -5.94
C GLY A 134 -10.85 1.61 -5.50
N ALA A 135 -11.33 0.36 -5.46
CA ALA A 135 -12.71 0.04 -5.12
C ALA A 135 -12.99 0.34 -3.64
N ILE A 136 -12.11 -0.13 -2.75
CA ILE A 136 -12.16 0.17 -1.29
C ILE A 136 -12.21 1.68 -1.07
N SER A 137 -11.33 2.43 -1.74
CA SER A 137 -11.25 3.88 -1.55
C SER A 137 -12.49 4.60 -2.06
N THR A 138 -13.06 4.14 -3.17
CA THR A 138 -14.29 4.69 -3.73
C THR A 138 -15.48 4.43 -2.81
N LEU A 139 -15.59 3.22 -2.26
CA LEU A 139 -16.61 2.87 -1.26
C LEU A 139 -16.47 3.71 0.01
N LEU A 140 -15.24 3.91 0.50
CA LEU A 140 -14.98 4.81 1.63
C LEU A 140 -15.40 6.25 1.32
N ASN A 141 -15.07 6.77 0.13
CA ASN A 141 -15.48 8.10 -0.28
C ASN A 141 -17.01 8.26 -0.33
N ILE A 142 -17.73 7.25 -0.84
CA ILE A 142 -19.21 7.25 -0.87
C ILE A 142 -19.78 7.20 0.54
N SER A 143 -19.18 6.43 1.44
CA SER A 143 -19.63 6.34 2.84
C SER A 143 -19.59 7.69 3.57
N LEU A 144 -18.69 8.60 3.18
CA LEU A 144 -18.60 9.96 3.73
C LEU A 144 -19.87 10.78 3.53
N MET A 145 -20.62 10.52 2.46
CA MET A 145 -21.87 11.24 2.17
C MET A 145 -22.96 11.00 3.22
N TRP A 146 -22.90 9.84 3.89
CA TRP A 146 -23.94 9.37 4.79
C TRP A 146 -23.49 9.32 6.26
N THR A 147 -22.21 9.57 6.53
CA THR A 147 -21.64 9.48 7.88
C THR A 147 -21.14 10.82 8.39
N ILE A 148 -21.62 11.20 9.57
CA ILE A 148 -21.17 12.41 10.29
C ILE A 148 -19.68 12.31 10.64
N ALA A 149 -19.19 11.11 10.94
CA ALA A 149 -17.81 10.81 11.31
C ALA A 149 -17.06 9.98 10.25
N GLY A 150 -17.28 10.24 8.96
CA GLY A 150 -16.70 9.44 7.87
C GLY A 150 -15.16 9.36 7.86
N GLU A 151 -14.48 10.35 8.42
CA GLU A 151 -13.02 10.31 8.63
C GLU A 151 -12.58 9.14 9.53
N GLY A 152 -13.40 8.79 10.53
CA GLY A 152 -13.08 7.72 11.48
C GLY A 152 -13.07 6.35 10.80
N LEU A 153 -14.01 6.11 9.89
CA LEU A 153 -14.04 4.88 9.10
C LEU A 153 -12.79 4.74 8.23
N PHE A 154 -12.36 5.83 7.61
CA PHE A 154 -11.13 5.85 6.82
C PHE A 154 -9.90 5.48 7.67
N GLN A 155 -9.82 6.02 8.88
CA GLN A 155 -8.72 5.75 9.81
C GLN A 155 -8.68 4.27 10.25
N ILE A 156 -9.85 3.67 10.52
CA ILE A 156 -9.96 2.25 10.89
C ILE A 156 -9.49 1.37 9.74
N VAL A 157 -9.98 1.58 8.52
CA VAL A 157 -9.56 0.78 7.36
C VAL A 157 -8.07 0.94 7.09
N SER A 158 -7.55 2.17 7.20
CA SER A 158 -6.12 2.43 7.04
C SER A 158 -5.28 1.67 8.07
N ALA A 159 -5.71 1.66 9.34
CA ALA A 159 -5.03 0.91 10.40
C ALA A 159 -5.05 -0.61 10.10
N CYS A 160 -6.20 -1.16 9.71
CA CYS A 160 -6.31 -2.56 9.31
C CYS A 160 -5.37 -2.90 8.16
N VAL A 161 -5.34 -2.10 7.10
CA VAL A 161 -4.45 -2.32 5.94
C VAL A 161 -2.99 -2.29 6.38
N VAL A 162 -2.58 -1.30 7.18
CA VAL A 162 -1.19 -1.17 7.64
C VAL A 162 -0.77 -2.38 8.49
N LEU A 163 -1.64 -2.87 9.36
CA LEU A 163 -1.35 -3.98 10.27
C LEU A 163 -1.38 -5.34 9.57
N LEU A 164 -2.37 -5.57 8.71
CA LEU A 164 -2.65 -6.88 8.12
C LEU A 164 -1.92 -7.13 6.80
N SER A 165 -1.42 -6.10 6.13
CA SER A 165 -0.70 -6.25 4.84
C SER A 165 0.73 -6.80 4.96
N GLY A 166 1.23 -6.97 6.18
CA GLY A 166 2.64 -7.29 6.43
C GLY A 166 3.60 -6.11 6.21
N MET A 167 3.09 -4.90 5.99
CA MET A 167 3.92 -3.72 5.72
C MET A 167 4.80 -3.29 6.92
N ILE A 168 4.38 -3.58 8.15
CA ILE A 168 5.20 -3.33 9.35
C ILE A 168 6.14 -4.51 9.60
N VAL A 169 5.60 -5.73 9.61
CA VAL A 169 6.32 -6.98 9.83
C VAL A 169 5.95 -7.94 8.71
N PRO A 170 6.91 -8.56 7.99
CA PRO A 170 6.58 -9.46 6.89
C PRO A 170 5.69 -10.61 7.36
N LEU A 171 4.69 -10.96 6.54
CA LEU A 171 3.69 -11.98 6.87
C LEU A 171 4.26 -13.32 7.38
N PRO A 172 5.40 -13.84 6.86
CA PRO A 172 5.98 -15.08 7.37
C PRO A 172 6.40 -15.05 8.85
N PHE A 173 6.61 -13.87 9.44
CA PHE A 173 6.94 -13.71 10.87
C PHE A 173 5.71 -13.71 11.78
N PHE A 174 4.50 -13.66 11.23
CA PHE A 174 3.29 -13.79 12.04
C PHE A 174 3.14 -15.21 12.59
N PRO A 175 2.54 -15.36 13.79
CA PRO A 175 2.33 -16.66 14.42
C PRO A 175 1.44 -17.56 13.56
N ASP A 176 1.64 -18.87 13.67
CA ASP A 176 1.02 -19.86 12.78
C ASP A 176 -0.51 -19.86 12.83
N TRP A 177 -1.12 -19.42 13.93
CA TRP A 177 -2.59 -19.28 14.04
C TRP A 177 -3.15 -18.13 13.21
N ALA A 178 -2.36 -17.07 12.97
CA ALA A 178 -2.81 -15.87 12.26
C ALA A 178 -2.53 -15.96 10.75
N ARG A 179 -1.45 -16.65 10.36
CA ARG A 179 -0.97 -16.72 8.98
C ARG A 179 -2.05 -17.16 7.97
N PRO A 180 -2.86 -18.22 8.22
CA PRO A 180 -3.90 -18.64 7.27
C PRO A 180 -4.97 -17.58 7.02
N ILE A 181 -5.29 -16.78 8.04
CA ILE A 181 -6.28 -15.69 7.91
C ILE A 181 -5.68 -14.56 7.08
N LEU A 182 -4.42 -14.20 7.34
CA LEU A 182 -3.74 -13.11 6.64
C LEU A 182 -3.47 -13.46 5.17
N GLU A 183 -3.15 -14.71 4.86
CA GLU A 183 -2.94 -15.19 3.48
C GLU A 183 -4.25 -15.33 2.69
N ALA A 184 -5.39 -15.46 3.37
CA ALA A 184 -6.71 -15.51 2.74
C ALA A 184 -7.26 -14.10 2.43
N LEU A 185 -6.66 -13.04 2.97
CA LEU A 185 -7.04 -11.68 2.63
C LEU A 185 -6.64 -11.37 1.17
N PRO A 186 -7.49 -10.63 0.43
CA PRO A 186 -7.26 -10.30 -0.96
C PRO A 186 -6.16 -9.23 -1.17
#